data_AF-A0A1R1XBK0-F1
#
_entry.id   AF-A0A1R1XBK0-F1
#
_cell.length_a   1.000
_cell.length_b   1.000
_cell.length_c   1.000
_cell.angle_alpha   90.00
_cell.angle_beta   90.00
_cell.angle_gamma   90.00
#
_symmetry.space_group_name_H-M   'P 1'
#
loop_
_entity.id
_entity.type
_entity.pdbx_description
1 polymer ?
#
loop_
_entity_poly.entity_id
_entity_poly.type
_entity_poly.pdbx_seq_one_letter_code
_entity_poly.pdbx_strand_id
1 'polypeptide(L)'
;MFSNLNSIKNSRVKGWYWTVEPAKTVINAYYKLAEIGLDVKCPEKLCSGVNSFIRNMYGLGINAKACFECSKCHKKFKVENLYTDVLNGLIDELPLPTDYQQDINEISILTSSEGEAIDYGDIKSSIPLNNDMSSEKGISSEASVPELFSH
;
A
#
# COMPACT_ATOMS: atom_id res chain seq x y z
N MET A 1 30.79 -6.25 20.24
CA MET A 1 29.34 -6.05 20.08
C MET A 1 29.06 -6.04 18.59
N PHE A 2 28.65 -7.18 18.03
CA PHE A 2 28.30 -7.28 16.61
C PHE A 2 26.82 -7.63 16.52
N SER A 3 25.99 -6.59 16.51
CA SER A 3 24.55 -6.74 16.31
C SER A 3 24.27 -6.95 14.83
N ASN A 4 24.15 -8.23 14.46
CA ASN A 4 23.04 -8.73 13.63
C ASN A 4 22.88 -8.13 12.20
N LEU A 5 23.83 -8.40 11.31
CA LEU A 5 23.65 -8.27 9.86
C LEU A 5 22.62 -9.26 9.26
N ASN A 6 22.11 -10.22 10.05
CA ASN A 6 21.03 -11.14 9.64
C ASN A 6 19.63 -10.53 9.77
N SER A 7 19.50 -9.24 10.14
CA SER A 7 18.23 -8.53 10.22
C SER A 7 17.95 -7.62 9.03
N ILE A 8 18.57 -7.87 7.87
CA ILE A 8 17.93 -7.52 6.58
C ILE A 8 16.85 -8.57 6.33
N LYS A 9 15.85 -8.60 7.22
CA LYS A 9 14.63 -9.36 6.98
C LYS A 9 14.06 -8.80 5.71
N ASN A 10 13.87 -9.71 4.77
CA ASN A 10 13.18 -9.64 3.49
C ASN A 10 11.73 -9.12 3.67
N SER A 11 11.59 -7.93 4.22
CA SER A 11 10.37 -7.32 4.69
C SER A 11 9.90 -6.38 3.60
N ARG A 12 9.26 -6.95 2.58
CA ARG A 12 8.55 -6.15 1.58
C ARG A 12 7.62 -5.16 2.30
N VAL A 13 7.55 -3.93 1.78
CA VAL A 13 6.69 -2.88 2.33
C VAL A 13 5.26 -3.38 2.45
N LYS A 14 4.58 -3.10 3.58
CA LYS A 14 3.19 -3.52 3.79
C LYS A 14 2.32 -3.08 2.60
N GLY A 15 1.57 -4.01 2.02
CA GLY A 15 0.71 -3.73 0.87
C GLY A 15 1.37 -3.83 -0.50
N TRP A 16 2.65 -4.24 -0.60
CA TRP A 16 3.36 -4.49 -1.86
C TRP A 16 2.56 -5.35 -2.86
N TYR A 17 1.74 -6.28 -2.36
CA TYR A 17 0.92 -7.17 -3.18
C TYR A 17 -0.19 -6.43 -3.95
N TRP A 18 -0.45 -5.15 -3.68
CA TRP A 18 -1.34 -4.28 -4.47
C TRP A 18 -0.62 -3.44 -5.52
N THR A 19 0.72 -3.37 -5.49
CA THR A 19 1.50 -2.55 -6.42
C THR A 19 1.97 -3.31 -7.65
N VAL A 20 1.49 -4.55 -7.81
CA VAL A 20 1.98 -5.57 -8.73
C VAL A 20 0.82 -6.15 -9.52
N GLU A 21 1.13 -6.71 -10.69
CA GLU A 21 0.13 -7.33 -11.55
C GLU A 21 -0.19 -8.76 -11.09
N PRO A 22 -1.45 -9.23 -11.24
CA PRO A 22 -2.59 -8.53 -11.85
C PRO A 22 -3.38 -7.61 -10.89
N ALA A 23 -3.02 -7.58 -9.60
CA ALA A 23 -3.80 -6.90 -8.56
C ALA A 23 -3.99 -5.40 -8.83
N LYS A 24 -2.92 -4.73 -9.29
CA LYS A 24 -2.92 -3.31 -9.63
C LYS A 24 -3.89 -2.99 -10.76
N THR A 25 -3.93 -3.80 -11.81
CA THR A 25 -4.87 -3.59 -12.92
C THR A 25 -6.32 -3.77 -12.47
N VAL A 26 -6.63 -4.85 -11.76
CA VAL A 26 -8.00 -5.16 -11.33
C VAL A 26 -8.55 -4.09 -10.39
N ILE A 27 -7.73 -3.60 -9.45
CA ILE A 27 -8.20 -2.56 -8.54
C ILE A 27 -8.47 -1.22 -9.22
N ASN A 28 -7.64 -0.86 -10.20
CA ASN A 28 -7.87 0.34 -10.99
C ASN A 28 -9.13 0.19 -11.86
N ALA A 29 -9.37 -0.98 -12.44
CA ALA A 29 -10.60 -1.26 -13.19
C ALA A 29 -11.84 -1.12 -12.28
N TYR A 30 -11.79 -1.68 -11.07
CA TYR A 30 -12.87 -1.55 -10.09
C TYR A 30 -13.18 -0.08 -9.75
N TYR A 31 -12.16 0.74 -9.44
CA TYR A 31 -12.39 2.15 -9.12
C TYR A 31 -12.91 2.95 -10.31
N LYS A 32 -12.43 2.68 -11.53
CA LYS A 32 -12.97 3.32 -12.74
C LYS A 32 -14.47 3.07 -12.91
N LEU A 33 -14.93 1.84 -12.64
CA LEU A 33 -16.36 1.53 -12.69
C LEU A 33 -17.16 2.29 -11.63
N ALA A 34 -16.60 2.41 -10.42
CA ALA A 34 -17.23 3.19 -9.36
C ALA A 34 -17.29 4.70 -9.69
N GLU A 35 -16.25 5.25 -10.32
CA GLU A 35 -16.18 6.66 -10.74
C GLU A 35 -17.21 7.01 -11.81
N ILE A 36 -17.47 6.11 -12.76
CA ILE A 36 -18.52 6.30 -13.79
C ILE A 36 -19.93 5.99 -13.28
N GLY A 37 -20.08 5.63 -12.00
CA GLY A 37 -21.36 5.32 -11.36
C GLY A 37 -21.94 3.96 -11.76
N LEU A 38 -21.12 3.01 -12.21
CA LEU A 38 -21.59 1.64 -12.48
C LEU A 38 -21.66 0.84 -11.18
N ASP A 39 -22.80 0.21 -10.94
CA ASP A 39 -23.02 -0.64 -9.77
C ASP A 39 -22.31 -1.98 -9.90
N VAL A 40 -21.24 -2.15 -9.12
CA VAL A 40 -20.53 -3.43 -9.02
C VAL A 40 -21.11 -4.23 -7.85
N LYS A 41 -21.85 -5.29 -8.16
CA LYS A 41 -22.54 -6.13 -7.17
C LYS A 41 -21.64 -7.23 -6.61
N CYS A 42 -21.83 -7.55 -5.33
CA CYS A 42 -21.24 -8.74 -4.73
C CYS A 42 -21.82 -10.01 -5.39
N PRO A 43 -20.98 -10.97 -5.83
CA PRO A 43 -21.46 -12.20 -6.46
C PRO A 43 -22.00 -13.23 -5.44
N GLU A 44 -21.86 -12.96 -4.14
CA GLU A 44 -22.42 -13.82 -3.10
C GLU A 44 -23.95 -13.73 -3.07
N LYS A 45 -24.64 -14.86 -3.25
CA LYS A 45 -26.11 -14.91 -3.49
C LYS A 45 -26.94 -14.25 -2.39
N LEU A 46 -26.45 -14.29 -1.15
CA LEU A 46 -27.13 -13.73 0.01
C LEU A 46 -26.63 -12.32 0.38
N CYS A 47 -25.78 -11.72 -0.43
CA CYS A 47 -25.20 -10.41 -0.17
C CYS A 47 -25.80 -9.35 -1.10
N SER A 48 -26.30 -8.26 -0.50
CA SER A 48 -26.77 -7.06 -1.22
C SER A 48 -25.69 -5.98 -1.35
N GLY A 49 -24.41 -6.35 -1.22
CA GLY A 49 -23.30 -5.41 -1.34
C GLY A 49 -23.18 -4.84 -2.75
N VAL A 50 -23.19 -3.51 -2.85
CA VAL A 50 -22.94 -2.76 -4.10
C VAL A 50 -21.78 -1.83 -3.84
N ASN A 51 -20.79 -1.82 -4.74
CA ASN A 51 -19.57 -1.02 -4.62
C ASN A 51 -18.90 -1.15 -3.23
N SER A 52 -18.95 -2.37 -2.69
CA SER A 52 -18.56 -2.67 -1.30
C SER A 52 -17.25 -3.44 -1.20
N PHE A 53 -16.42 -3.48 -2.24
CA PHE A 53 -15.18 -4.23 -2.21
C PHE A 53 -14.04 -3.40 -1.62
N ILE A 54 -13.36 -3.97 -0.62
CA ILE A 54 -12.19 -3.39 0.03
C ILE A 54 -10.95 -4.24 -0.23
N ARG A 55 -9.78 -3.60 -0.09
CA ARG A 55 -8.48 -4.26 -0.23
C ARG A 55 -8.21 -5.17 0.97
N ASN A 56 -7.91 -6.44 0.73
CA ASN A 56 -7.40 -7.37 1.73
C ASN A 56 -6.25 -8.23 1.16
N MET A 57 -5.81 -9.25 1.91
CA MET A 57 -4.81 -10.22 1.51
C MET A 57 -5.10 -11.64 2.00
N TYR A 58 -4.47 -12.58 1.32
CA TYR A 58 -4.20 -13.93 1.80
C TYR A 58 -2.72 -14.07 2.17
N GLY A 59 -2.39 -15.00 3.06
CA GLY A 59 -1.01 -15.29 3.43
C GLY A 59 -0.37 -14.23 4.32
N LEU A 60 0.93 -14.41 4.60
CA LEU A 60 1.73 -13.53 5.46
C LEU A 60 3.12 -13.32 4.83
N GLY A 61 3.72 -12.16 5.10
CA GLY A 61 5.08 -11.82 4.67
C GLY A 61 5.27 -11.84 3.15
N ILE A 62 6.30 -12.54 2.69
CA ILE A 62 6.65 -12.66 1.26
C ILE A 62 5.61 -13.44 0.44
N ASN A 63 4.80 -14.27 1.09
CA ASN A 63 3.76 -15.07 0.45
C ASN A 63 2.39 -14.38 0.46
N ALA A 64 2.34 -13.12 0.91
CA ALA A 64 1.11 -12.34 0.89
C ALA A 64 0.62 -12.13 -0.55
N LYS A 65 -0.67 -12.34 -0.79
CA LYS A 65 -1.32 -12.15 -2.10
C LYS A 65 -2.52 -11.22 -1.93
N ALA A 66 -2.72 -10.31 -2.88
CA ALA A 66 -3.88 -9.44 -2.88
C ALA A 66 -5.18 -10.25 -3.00
N CYS A 67 -6.22 -9.77 -2.32
CA CYS A 67 -7.58 -10.23 -2.53
C CYS A 67 -8.58 -9.13 -2.21
N PHE A 68 -9.75 -9.22 -2.81
CA PHE A 68 -10.85 -8.32 -2.48
C PHE A 68 -11.70 -8.94 -1.38
N GLU A 69 -12.18 -8.12 -0.46
CA GLU A 69 -13.18 -8.53 0.51
C GLU A 69 -14.43 -7.67 0.34
N CYS A 70 -15.60 -8.29 0.33
CA CYS A 70 -16.84 -7.53 0.42
C CYS A 70 -17.03 -7.02 1.86
N SER A 71 -17.12 -5.72 2.07
CA SER A 71 -17.32 -5.10 3.39
C SER A 71 -18.68 -5.40 4.04
N LYS A 72 -19.62 -6.01 3.30
CA LYS A 72 -20.94 -6.40 3.81
C LYS A 72 -20.99 -7.84 4.31
N CYS A 73 -20.52 -8.80 3.50
CA CYS A 73 -20.57 -10.23 3.85
C CYS A 73 -19.20 -10.80 4.27
N HIS A 74 -18.14 -9.99 4.23
CA HIS A 74 -16.75 -10.38 4.54
C HIS A 74 -16.19 -11.52 3.69
N LYS A 75 -16.87 -11.88 2.59
CA LYS A 75 -16.38 -12.90 1.67
C LYS A 75 -15.18 -12.35 0.91
N LYS A 76 -14.12 -13.16 0.86
CA LYS A 76 -12.90 -12.87 0.11
C LYS A 76 -12.95 -13.47 -1.29
N PHE A 77 -12.46 -12.70 -2.25
CA PHE A 77 -12.38 -13.04 -3.66
C PHE A 77 -10.94 -12.89 -4.13
N LYS A 78 -10.45 -13.89 -4.85
CA LYS A 78 -9.19 -13.76 -5.58
C LYS A 78 -9.32 -12.64 -6.61
N VAL A 79 -8.19 -12.01 -6.92
CA VAL A 79 -8.12 -10.89 -7.88
C VAL A 79 -8.68 -11.31 -9.25
N GLU A 80 -8.28 -12.50 -9.71
CA GLU A 80 -8.67 -13.06 -11.00
C GLU A 80 -10.17 -13.34 -11.05
N ASN A 81 -10.71 -13.97 -10.00
CA ASN A 81 -12.15 -14.26 -9.90
C ASN A 81 -12.99 -12.98 -9.86
N LEU A 82 -12.54 -11.93 -9.14
CA LEU A 82 -13.27 -10.67 -9.15
C LEU A 82 -13.29 -10.07 -10.56
N TYR A 83 -12.17 -10.13 -11.27
CA TYR A 83 -12.09 -9.60 -12.61
C TYR A 83 -13.05 -10.31 -13.59
N THR A 84 -13.08 -11.64 -13.57
CA THR A 84 -13.95 -12.42 -14.47
C THR A 84 -15.41 -12.38 -14.04
N ASP A 85 -15.69 -12.58 -12.76
CA ASP A 85 -17.05 -12.87 -12.29
C ASP A 85 -17.85 -11.60 -11.99
N VAL A 86 -17.15 -10.47 -11.75
CA VAL A 86 -17.76 -9.22 -11.28
C VAL A 86 -17.47 -8.06 -12.22
N LEU A 87 -16.25 -7.95 -12.76
CA LEU A 87 -15.89 -6.89 -13.70
C LEU A 87 -16.13 -7.30 -15.17
N ASN A 88 -16.61 -8.52 -15.43
CA ASN A 88 -16.85 -9.10 -16.75
C ASN A 88 -15.63 -9.04 -17.69
N GLY A 89 -14.42 -9.06 -17.14
CA GLY A 89 -13.18 -9.09 -17.92
C GLY A 89 -12.81 -10.51 -18.36
N LEU A 90 -12.00 -10.63 -19.41
CA LEU A 90 -11.49 -11.93 -19.86
C LEU A 90 -10.19 -12.27 -19.13
N ILE A 91 -10.06 -13.48 -18.60
CA ILE A 91 -8.86 -13.92 -17.86
C ILE A 91 -7.57 -13.75 -18.69
N ASP A 92 -7.65 -13.93 -20.01
CA ASP A 92 -6.53 -13.79 -20.94
C ASP A 92 -6.10 -12.33 -21.16
N GLU A 93 -6.94 -11.36 -20.79
CA GLU A 93 -6.62 -9.93 -20.84
C GLU A 93 -5.92 -9.43 -19.56
N LEU A 94 -5.85 -10.27 -18.51
CA LEU A 94 -5.12 -9.89 -17.31
C LEU A 94 -3.60 -9.90 -17.58
N PRO A 95 -2.89 -8.85 -17.13
CA PRO A 95 -1.44 -8.84 -17.24
C PRO A 95 -0.84 -10.01 -16.47
N LEU A 96 0.24 -10.55 -17.02
CA LEU A 96 0.99 -11.62 -16.38
C LEU A 96 1.42 -11.19 -14.98
N PRO A 97 1.39 -12.11 -14.00
CA PRO A 97 1.88 -11.81 -12.67
C PRO A 97 3.29 -11.25 -12.74
N THR A 98 3.51 -10.10 -12.08
CA THR A 98 4.86 -9.55 -11.97
C THR A 98 5.73 -10.57 -11.24
N ASP A 99 6.77 -11.09 -11.91
CA ASP A 99 7.68 -12.06 -11.30
C ASP A 99 8.57 -11.35 -10.27
N TYR A 100 8.71 -11.96 -9.10
CA TYR A 100 9.41 -11.40 -7.94
C TYR A 100 10.87 -11.84 -7.86
N GLN A 101 11.37 -12.63 -8.80
CA GLN A 101 12.73 -13.17 -8.70
C GLN A 101 13.85 -12.16 -8.99
N GLN A 102 13.56 -10.90 -9.36
CA GLN A 102 14.62 -9.97 -9.78
C GLN A 102 15.38 -9.25 -8.65
N ASP A 103 14.91 -9.28 -7.40
CA ASP A 103 15.61 -8.57 -6.30
C ASP A 103 16.60 -9.41 -5.48
N ILE A 104 16.83 -10.69 -5.82
CA ILE A 104 17.83 -11.54 -5.12
C ILE A 104 19.16 -11.66 -5.87
N ASN A 105 19.22 -11.29 -7.15
CA ASN A 105 20.45 -11.44 -7.94
C ASN A 105 21.34 -10.19 -8.03
N GLU A 106 20.87 -8.97 -7.70
CA GLU A 106 21.76 -7.80 -7.72
C GLU A 106 22.64 -7.66 -6.47
N ILE A 107 22.24 -8.25 -5.33
CA ILE A 107 23.05 -8.21 -4.09
C ILE A 107 24.19 -9.25 -4.11
N SER A 108 24.02 -10.38 -4.81
CA SER A 108 25.05 -11.42 -4.92
C SER A 108 26.18 -11.06 -5.88
N ILE A 109 25.95 -10.15 -6.83
CA ILE A 109 26.98 -9.71 -7.80
C ILE A 109 27.88 -8.62 -7.18
N LEU A 110 27.35 -7.74 -6.32
CA LEU A 110 28.15 -6.69 -5.66
C LEU A 110 29.01 -7.19 -4.48
N THR A 111 28.86 -8.44 -4.06
CA THR A 111 29.63 -9.03 -2.94
C THR A 111 30.69 -10.03 -3.38
N SER A 112 30.84 -10.28 -4.69
CA SER A 112 31.78 -11.27 -5.24
C SER A 112 32.99 -10.68 -5.97
N SER A 113 33.12 -9.36 -6.04
CA SER A 113 34.29 -8.70 -6.59
C SER A 113 34.79 -7.61 -5.65
N GLU A 114 36.10 -7.60 -5.43
CA GLU A 114 36.88 -6.58 -4.72
C GLU A 114 37.09 -6.87 -3.21
N GLY A 115 37.91 -7.89 -2.96
CA GLY A 115 38.89 -7.76 -1.90
C GLY A 115 39.95 -6.74 -2.32
N GLU A 116 39.80 -5.49 -1.89
CA GLU A 116 40.93 -4.58 -1.70
C GLU A 116 40.60 -3.59 -0.59
N ALA A 117 41.48 -3.50 0.40
CA ALA A 117 41.32 -2.63 1.54
C ALA A 117 41.43 -1.17 1.09
N ILE A 118 40.39 -0.37 1.33
CA ILE A 118 40.46 1.08 1.15
C ILE A 118 40.30 1.76 2.51
N ASP A 119 41.37 2.48 2.87
CA ASP A 119 41.57 3.36 4.01
C ASP A 119 40.54 4.50 4.00
N TYR A 120 39.69 4.59 5.03
CA TYR A 120 38.73 5.69 5.18
C TYR A 120 39.42 6.91 5.79
N GLY A 121 40.13 7.65 4.94
CA GLY A 121 40.46 9.05 5.18
C GLY A 121 39.22 9.93 5.07
N ASP A 122 39.10 10.86 6.02
CA ASP A 122 38.03 11.84 6.22
C ASP A 122 37.28 12.34 4.97
N ILE A 123 35.97 12.11 4.91
CA ILE A 123 35.07 12.90 4.06
C ILE A 123 34.08 13.67 4.93
N LYS A 124 34.34 14.97 4.90
CA LYS A 124 33.71 16.07 5.63
C LYS A 124 32.19 16.11 5.45
N SER A 125 31.51 16.15 6.58
CA SER A 125 30.09 16.50 6.75
C SER A 125 29.70 17.76 5.97
N SER A 126 28.57 17.71 5.26
CA SER A 126 27.85 18.89 4.77
C SER A 126 26.37 18.55 4.58
N ILE A 127 25.62 18.51 5.68
CA ILE A 127 24.16 18.66 5.67
C ILE A 127 23.86 20.06 6.24
N PRO A 128 23.22 20.96 5.49
CA PRO A 128 22.80 22.25 6.05
C PRO A 128 21.63 22.07 7.01
N LEU A 129 21.84 22.54 8.25
CA LEU A 129 20.81 22.74 9.28
C LEU A 129 20.02 24.01 8.91
N ASN A 130 18.79 23.84 8.41
CA ASN A 130 17.83 24.93 8.38
C ASN A 130 17.06 24.94 9.70
N ASN A 131 17.54 25.77 10.63
CA ASN A 131 16.73 26.30 11.72
C ASN A 131 15.83 27.40 11.13
N ASP A 132 14.52 27.30 11.33
CA ASP A 132 13.69 28.51 11.36
C ASP A 132 12.60 28.37 12.43
N MET A 133 12.80 29.18 13.46
CA MET A 133 11.92 29.47 14.58
C MET A 133 11.25 30.80 14.23
N SER A 134 9.92 30.83 14.10
CA SER A 134 9.17 32.07 14.02
C SER A 134 8.06 32.05 15.07
N SER A 135 8.29 32.85 16.12
CA SER A 135 7.28 33.33 17.06
C SER A 135 6.86 34.73 16.62
N GLU A 136 5.57 35.06 16.75
CA GLU A 136 4.93 36.38 17.00
C GLU A 136 3.46 36.34 16.49
N LYS A 137 2.44 37.08 16.94
CA LYS A 137 1.90 37.56 18.23
C LYS A 137 0.59 38.31 17.91
N GLY A 138 -0.53 38.02 18.60
CA GLY A 138 -1.76 38.87 18.72
C GLY A 138 -2.68 38.95 17.47
N ILE A 139 -4.00 39.21 17.52
CA ILE A 139 -4.84 40.06 18.39
C ILE A 139 -6.31 39.57 18.40
N SER A 140 -6.99 39.88 19.52
CA SER A 140 -8.41 39.88 19.90
C SER A 140 -9.48 40.25 18.85
N SER A 141 -10.70 39.73 19.03
CA SER A 141 -11.99 40.44 18.82
C SER A 141 -13.13 39.78 19.64
N GLU A 142 -13.89 40.63 20.34
CA GLU A 142 -15.03 40.38 21.24
C GLU A 142 -16.29 39.83 20.56
N ALA A 143 -17.17 39.13 21.31
CA ALA A 143 -18.59 39.51 21.51
C ALA A 143 -19.39 38.55 22.44
N SER A 144 -20.18 39.17 23.31
CA SER A 144 -21.20 38.79 24.31
C SER A 144 -22.14 37.57 24.12
N VAL A 145 -22.31 36.80 25.24
CA VAL A 145 -23.51 36.33 26.05
C VAL A 145 -24.92 36.22 25.37
N PRO A 146 -25.92 35.40 25.82
CA PRO A 146 -26.16 34.99 27.22
C PRO A 146 -26.86 33.66 27.62
N GLU A 147 -26.85 33.48 28.95
CA GLU A 147 -27.87 32.94 29.88
C GLU A 147 -28.21 31.44 30.00
N LEU A 148 -27.83 30.92 31.17
CA LEU A 148 -28.44 29.80 31.88
C LEU A 148 -29.78 30.25 32.49
N PHE A 149 -30.88 29.59 32.10
CA PHE A 149 -32.10 29.56 32.89
C PHE A 149 -32.37 28.14 33.41
N SER A 150 -32.74 28.12 34.68
CA SER A 150 -33.15 26.99 35.50
C SER A 150 -34.37 26.24 34.94
N HIS A 151 -34.46 24.95 35.26
CA HIS A 151 -35.69 24.32 35.75
C HIS A 151 -35.36 23.10 36.62
#